data_AF-A0A8T2IXJ5-F1
#
_entry.id   AF-A0A8T2IXJ5-F1
#
_cell.length_a   1.000
_cell.length_b   1.000
_cell.length_c   1.000
_cell.angle_alpha   90.00
_cell.angle_beta   90.00
_cell.angle_gamma   90.00
#
_symmetry.space_group_name_H-M   'P 1'
#
loop_
_entity.id
_entity.type
_entity.pdbx_description
1 polymer ?
#
loop_
_entity_poly.entity_id
_entity_poly.type
_entity_poly.pdbx_seq_one_letter_code
_entity_poly.pdbx_strand_id
1 'polypeptide(L)'
;MGALLTASLPSLLNKFRVYIGLLRLLDYSISEEITKAVEDDFVDMRKNDPQSITADDLHRLLVVARLLSLSAGQKTLSRERWQRAKELELQRNNRLQEQKYINGNEL
;
A
#
# COMPACT_ATOMS: atom_id res chain seq x y z
N MET A 1 12.28 32.56 7.83
CA MET A 1 11.26 31.54 7.50
C MET A 1 11.63 30.12 7.94
N GLY A 2 12.90 29.68 7.89
CA GLY A 2 13.29 28.32 8.30
C GLY A 2 13.16 28.02 9.81
N ALA A 3 13.50 28.97 10.69
CA ALA A 3 13.51 28.75 12.15
C ALA A 3 12.12 28.51 12.78
N LEU A 4 11.06 29.14 12.23
CA LEU A 4 9.68 28.93 12.69
C LEU A 4 9.16 27.55 12.31
N LEU A 5 9.51 27.04 11.13
CA LEU A 5 9.17 25.69 10.70
C LEU A 5 9.84 24.63 11.58
N THR A 6 11.14 24.78 11.88
CA THR A 6 11.85 23.87 12.80
C THR A 6 11.33 23.93 14.24
N ALA A 7 10.96 25.11 14.75
CA ALA A 7 10.37 25.24 16.09
C ALA A 7 8.97 24.56 16.17
N SER A 8 8.20 24.58 15.08
CA SER A 8 6.90 23.93 15.00
C SER A 8 6.95 22.44 14.63
N LEU A 9 8.11 21.94 14.21
CA LEU A 9 8.26 20.57 13.71
C LEU A 9 7.95 19.52 14.79
N PRO A 10 8.38 19.65 16.07
CA PRO A 10 8.02 18.70 17.11
C PRO A 10 6.50 18.62 17.34
N SER A 11 5.80 19.75 17.34
CA SER A 11 4.35 19.80 17.57
C SER A 11 3.57 19.27 16.36
N LEU A 12 4.03 19.54 15.13
CA LEU A 12 3.46 18.96 13.91
C LEU A 12 3.67 17.44 13.83
N LEU A 13 4.87 16.95 14.16
CA LEU A 13 5.15 15.52 14.22
C LEU A 13 4.28 14.84 15.29
N ASN A 14 4.03 15.50 16.42
CA ASN A 14 3.10 14.98 17.42
C ASN A 14 1.68 14.83 16.85
N LYS A 15 1.20 15.81 16.08
CA LYS A 15 -0.10 15.71 15.39
C LYS A 15 -0.15 14.52 14.44
N PHE A 16 0.90 14.29 13.64
CA PHE A 16 0.96 13.11 12.76
C PHE A 16 0.98 11.79 13.54
N ARG A 17 1.74 11.71 14.64
CA ARG A 17 1.77 10.50 15.50
C ARG A 17 0.40 10.21 16.11
N VAL A 18 -0.26 11.25 16.63
CA VAL A 18 -1.63 11.13 17.15
C VAL A 18 -2.58 10.69 16.05
N TYR A 19 -2.53 11.33 14.87
CA TYR A 19 -3.38 10.97 13.73
C TYR A 19 -3.20 9.50 13.32
N ILE A 20 -1.97 9.06 13.07
CA ILE A 20 -1.66 7.66 12.74
C ILE A 20 -2.09 6.71 13.86
N GLY A 21 -1.92 7.11 15.12
CA GLY A 21 -2.38 6.35 16.29
C GLY A 21 -3.89 6.14 16.29
N LEU A 22 -4.66 7.19 16.02
CA LEU A 22 -6.13 7.13 15.93
C LEU A 22 -6.61 6.29 14.75
N LEU A 23 -5.94 6.38 13.60
CA LEU A 23 -6.29 5.60 12.41
C LEU A 23 -6.25 4.08 12.64
N ARG A 24 -5.38 3.60 13.55
CA ARG A 24 -5.30 2.19 13.91
C ARG A 24 -6.55 1.67 14.63
N LEU A 25 -7.32 2.56 15.23
CA LEU A 25 -8.55 2.25 15.96
C LEU A 25 -9.80 2.31 15.08
N LEU A 26 -9.66 2.69 13.80
CA LEU A 26 -10.80 2.77 12.90
C LEU A 26 -11.23 1.39 12.41
N ASP A 27 -12.53 1.15 12.49
CA ASP A 27 -13.16 0.03 11.81
C ASP A 27 -13.03 0.23 10.30
N TYR A 28 -12.35 -0.73 9.67
CA TYR A 28 -12.11 -0.75 8.24
C TYR A 28 -12.91 -1.87 7.60
N SER A 29 -13.55 -1.58 6.47
CA SER A 29 -14.32 -2.56 5.71
C SER A 29 -14.00 -2.49 4.22
N ILE A 30 -14.29 -3.58 3.51
CA ILE A 30 -14.23 -3.64 2.05
C ILE A 30 -15.65 -3.94 1.59
N SER A 31 -16.21 -3.09 0.73
CA SER A 31 -17.55 -3.32 0.20
C SER A 31 -17.54 -4.50 -0.77
N GLU A 32 -18.67 -5.19 -0.91
CA GLU A 32 -18.80 -6.33 -1.83
C GLU A 32 -18.42 -5.97 -3.28
N GLU A 33 -18.76 -4.77 -3.73
CA GLU A 33 -18.37 -4.26 -5.06
C GLU A 33 -16.85 -4.25 -5.23
N ILE A 34 -16.13 -3.75 -4.23
CA ILE A 34 -14.67 -3.68 -4.28
C ILE A 34 -14.05 -5.06 -4.08
N THR A 35 -14.65 -5.91 -3.25
CA THR A 35 -14.24 -7.32 -3.11
C THR A 35 -14.26 -8.03 -4.47
N LYS A 36 -15.35 -7.88 -5.24
CA LYS A 36 -15.44 -8.44 -6.60
C LYS A 36 -14.36 -7.88 -7.52
N ALA A 37 -14.13 -6.57 -7.50
CA ALA A 37 -13.08 -5.95 -8.31
C ALA A 37 -11.67 -6.46 -7.95
N VAL A 38 -11.41 -6.74 -6.68
CA VAL A 38 -10.15 -7.34 -6.22
C VAL A 38 -10.03 -8.79 -6.70
N GLU A 39 -11.10 -9.57 -6.61
CA GLU A 39 -11.14 -10.96 -7.08
C GLU A 39 -10.90 -11.05 -8.59
N ASP A 40 -11.58 -10.21 -9.38
CA ASP A 40 -11.41 -10.12 -10.83
C ASP A 40 -9.96 -9.76 -11.19
N ASP A 41 -9.39 -8.74 -10.54
CA ASP A 41 -8.00 -8.34 -10.75
C ASP A 41 -7.03 -9.47 -10.39
N PHE A 42 -7.28 -10.21 -9.32
CA PHE A 42 -6.43 -11.33 -8.91
C PHE A 42 -6.48 -12.50 -9.90
N VAL A 43 -7.65 -12.79 -10.46
CA VAL A 43 -7.80 -13.77 -11.54
C VAL A 43 -7.04 -13.29 -12.78
N ASP A 44 -7.19 -12.01 -13.15
CA ASP A 44 -6.51 -11.41 -14.30
C ASP A 44 -4.98 -11.45 -14.16
N MET A 45 -4.44 -11.18 -12.97
CA MET A 45 -3.01 -11.26 -12.68
C MET A 45 -2.45 -12.68 -12.86
N ARG A 46 -3.27 -13.71 -12.66
CA ARG A 46 -2.89 -15.12 -12.83
C ARG A 46 -3.15 -15.69 -14.22
N LYS A 47 -3.90 -15.00 -15.09
CA LYS A 47 -4.26 -15.50 -16.42
C LYS A 47 -3.05 -15.86 -17.28
N ASN A 48 -2.00 -15.04 -17.21
CA ASN A 48 -0.80 -15.21 -18.04
C ASN A 48 0.25 -16.12 -17.39
N ASP A 49 0.24 -16.22 -16.06
CA ASP A 49 1.14 -17.07 -15.30
C ASP A 49 0.46 -17.43 -13.95
N PRO A 50 0.04 -18.69 -13.74
CA PRO A 50 -0.63 -19.12 -12.52
C PRO A 50 0.21 -18.97 -11.24
N GLN A 51 1.54 -18.89 -11.37
CA GLN A 51 2.47 -18.73 -10.25
C GLN A 51 2.92 -17.28 -10.05
N SER A 52 2.42 -16.33 -10.85
CA SER A 52 2.86 -14.93 -10.83
C SER A 52 2.55 -14.22 -9.51
N ILE A 53 1.44 -14.59 -8.86
CA ILE A 53 0.97 -13.99 -7.61
C ILE A 53 0.38 -15.04 -6.68
N THR A 54 0.90 -15.13 -5.46
CA THR A 54 0.43 -16.06 -4.43
C THR A 54 -0.72 -15.47 -3.61
N ALA A 55 -1.40 -16.31 -2.81
CA ALA A 55 -2.40 -15.81 -1.86
C ALA A 55 -1.76 -14.89 -0.81
N ASP A 56 -0.51 -15.15 -0.41
CA ASP A 56 0.25 -14.30 0.50
C ASP A 56 0.57 -12.93 -0.12
N ASP A 57 0.86 -12.89 -1.43
CA ASP A 57 1.07 -11.64 -2.16
C ASP A 57 -0.22 -10.81 -2.21
N LEU A 58 -1.36 -11.45 -2.49
CA LEU A 58 -2.65 -10.78 -2.45
C LEU A 58 -2.95 -10.24 -1.05
N HIS A 59 -2.70 -11.03 0.00
CA HIS A 59 -2.88 -10.60 1.38
C HIS A 59 -2.01 -9.38 1.72
N ARG A 60 -0.73 -9.42 1.34
CA ARG A 60 0.18 -8.27 1.50
C ARG A 60 -0.34 -7.03 0.78
N LEU A 61 -0.80 -7.18 -0.46
CA LEU A 61 -1.34 -6.10 -1.26
C LEU A 61 -2.61 -5.50 -0.63
N LEU A 62 -3.51 -6.33 -0.11
CA LEU A 62 -4.70 -5.90 0.63
C LEU A 62 -4.35 -5.14 1.92
N VAL A 63 -3.31 -5.56 2.64
CA VAL A 63 -2.79 -4.82 3.80
C VAL A 63 -2.27 -3.44 3.38
N VAL A 64 -1.51 -3.35 2.29
CA VAL A 64 -1.05 -2.05 1.76
C VAL A 64 -2.23 -1.16 1.38
N ALA A 65 -3.23 -1.70 0.69
CA ALA A 65 -4.43 -0.98 0.29
C ALA A 65 -5.23 -0.45 1.50
N ARG A 66 -5.34 -1.26 2.57
CA ARG A 66 -5.93 -0.84 3.85
C ARG A 66 -5.15 0.32 4.48
N LEU A 67 -3.83 0.20 4.57
CA LEU A 67 -2.97 1.23 5.17
C LEU A 67 -3.03 2.55 4.38
N LEU A 68 -3.05 2.48 3.05
CA LEU A 68 -3.24 3.65 2.19
C LEU A 68 -4.58 4.33 2.42
N SER A 69 -5.67 3.55 2.44
CA SER A 69 -7.03 4.07 2.69
C SER A 69 -7.10 4.76 4.06
N LEU A 70 -6.61 4.08 5.11
CA LEU A 70 -6.60 4.63 6.46
C LEU A 70 -5.74 5.90 6.53
N SER A 71 -4.56 5.94 5.90
CA SER A 71 -3.71 7.14 5.89
C SER A 71 -4.44 8.38 5.34
N ALA A 72 -5.38 8.18 4.41
CA ALA A 72 -6.23 9.21 3.83
C ALA A 72 -7.51 9.49 4.63
N GLY A 73 -7.67 8.88 5.81
CA GLY A 73 -8.85 9.00 6.66
C GLY A 73 -10.06 8.20 6.17
N GLN A 74 -9.87 7.32 5.18
CA GLN A 74 -10.95 6.52 4.59
C GLN A 74 -11.12 5.21 5.37
N LYS A 75 -12.37 4.89 5.73
CA LYS A 75 -12.73 3.65 6.46
C LYS A 75 -13.09 2.49 5.53
N THR A 76 -13.12 2.72 4.23
CA THR A 76 -13.46 1.72 3.21
C THR A 76 -12.42 1.72 2.11
N LEU A 77 -12.17 0.55 1.52
CA LEU A 77 -11.35 0.48 0.30
C LEU A 77 -12.07 1.17 -0.86
N SER A 78 -11.36 2.01 -1.61
CA SER A 78 -11.85 2.57 -2.87
C SER A 78 -11.05 2.00 -4.05
N ARG A 79 -11.63 2.08 -5.25
CA ARG A 79 -10.97 1.64 -6.48
C ARG A 79 -9.66 2.40 -6.75
N GLU A 80 -9.63 3.70 -6.43
CA GLU A 80 -8.43 4.52 -6.54
C GLU A 80 -7.32 4.02 -5.60
N ARG A 81 -7.65 3.74 -4.33
CA ARG A 81 -6.67 3.24 -3.35
C ARG A 81 -6.17 1.84 -3.70
N TRP A 82 -7.05 1.00 -4.24
CA TRP A 82 -6.68 -0.31 -4.75
C TRP A 82 -5.68 -0.22 -5.91
N GLN A 83 -5.98 0.61 -6.91
CA GLN A 83 -5.07 0.85 -8.04
C GLN A 83 -3.73 1.41 -7.57
N ARG A 84 -3.75 2.35 -6.62
CA ARG A 84 -2.53 2.91 -6.04
C ARG A 84 -1.70 1.87 -5.29
N ALA A 85 -2.33 0.92 -4.60
CA ALA A 85 -1.64 -0.18 -3.94
C ALA A 85 -0.92 -1.07 -4.96
N LYS A 86 -1.57 -1.41 -6.08
CA LYS A 86 -0.95 -2.18 -7.18
C LYS A 86 0.26 -1.47 -7.77
N GLU A 87 0.19 -0.16 -7.96
CA GLU A 87 1.33 0.64 -8.43
C GLU A 87 2.51 0.62 -7.47
N LEU A 88 2.27 0.74 -6.15
CA LEU A 88 3.34 0.66 -5.15
C LEU A 88 4.01 -0.71 -5.14
N GLU A 89 3.22 -1.77 -5.31
CA GLU A 89 3.75 -3.13 -5.37
C GLU A 89 4.56 -3.38 -6.65
N LEU A 90 4.10 -2.87 -7.79
CA LEU A 90 4.88 -2.89 -9.03
C LEU A 90 6.24 -2.18 -8.85
N GLN A 91 6.23 -0.99 -8.25
CA GLN A 91 7.47 -0.26 -7.96
C GLN A 91 8.38 -1.02 -6.98
N ARG A 92 7.81 -1.73 -5.99
CA ARG A 92 8.57 -2.59 -5.07
C ARG A 92 9.26 -3.72 -5.82
N ASN A 93 8.53 -4.40 -6.69
CA ASN A 93 9.05 -5.50 -7.49
C ASN A 93 10.15 -5.06 -8.45
N ASN A 94 10.00 -3.89 -9.09
CA ASN A 94 11.05 -3.32 -9.95
C ASN A 94 12.35 -3.10 -9.16
N ARG A 95 12.27 -2.50 -7.95
CA ARG A 95 13.45 -2.32 -7.09
C ARG A 95 14.10 -3.65 -6.70
N LEU A 96 13.31 -4.68 -6.41
CA LEU A 96 13.83 -6.01 -6.07
C LEU A 96 14.47 -6.70 -7.28
N GLN A 97 13.94 -6.50 -8.48
CA GLN A 97 14.55 -7.02 -9.71
C GLN A 97 15.87 -6.31 -10.01
N GLU A 98 15.92 -4.97 -9.96
CA GLU A 98 17.14 -4.19 -10.13
C GLU A 98 18.24 -4.63 -9.15
N GLN A 99 17.91 -4.82 -7.88
CA GLN A 99 18.85 -5.35 -6.88
C GLN A 99 19.37 -6.75 -7.23
N LYS A 100 18.53 -7.64 -7.77
CA LYS A 100 18.97 -8.96 -8.23
C LYS A 100 19.95 -8.85 -9.40
N TYR A 101 19.74 -7.93 -10.35
CA TYR A 101 20.66 -7.70 -11.46
C TYR A 101 22.01 -7.13 -10.98
N ILE A 102 22.00 -6.22 -10.01
CA ILE A 102 23.23 -5.65 -9.44
C ILE A 102 24.06 -6.74 -8.74
N ASN A 103 23.43 -7.55 -7.89
CA ASN A 103 24.12 -8.63 -7.16
C ASN A 103 24.47 -9.83 -8.05
N GLY A 104 23.78 -10.02 -9.18
CA GLY A 104 24.05 -11.09 -10.15
C GLY A 104 25.22 -10.80 -11.09
N ASN A 105 25.70 -9.56 -11.15
CA ASN A 105 26.91 -9.16 -11.89
C ASN A 105 28.20 -9.26 -11.03
N GLU A 106 28.13 -9.83 -9.83
CA GLU A 106 29.29 -10.09 -8.95
C GLU A 106 29.92 -11.49 -9.17
N LEU A 107 29.68 -12.14 -10.32
CA LEU A 107 30.32 -13.41 -10.72
C LEU A 107 31.22 -13.21 -11.94
#